data_AF-A0A8T5MBV6-F1
#
_entry.id   AF-A0A8T5MBV6-F1
#
_cell.length_a   1.000
_cell.length_b   1.000
_cell.length_c   1.000
_cell.angle_alpha   90.00
_cell.angle_beta   90.00
_cell.angle_gamma   90.00
#
_symmetry.space_group_name_H-M   'P 1'
#
loop_
_entity.id
_entity.type
_entity.pdbx_description
1 polymer ?
#
loop_
_entity_poly.entity_id
_entity_poly.type
_entity_poly.pdbx_seq_one_letter_code
_entity_poly.pdbx_strand_id
1 'polypeptide(L)' 'MAVEELGLVAAKFLPLFIILIIWSTIWKGIALWKAGKNHNLVWFVFIFVLNTAGILPLIYVLFFSKKKGKKK' A
#
# COMPACT_ATOMS: atom_id res chain seq x y z
N MET A 1 9.57 37.86 -3.16
CA MET A 1 10.33 37.38 -1.99
C MET A 1 9.59 36.29 -1.21
N ALA A 2 8.73 36.57 -0.20
CA ALA A 2 8.14 35.49 0.62
C ALA A 2 7.24 34.49 -0.15
N VAL A 3 6.55 34.95 -1.20
CA VAL A 3 5.65 34.11 -2.02
C VAL A 3 6.42 33.16 -2.95
N GLU A 4 7.60 33.58 -3.42
CA GLU A 4 8.46 32.76 -4.29
C GLU A 4 9.17 31.66 -3.50
N GLU A 5 9.59 31.97 -2.26
CA GLU A 5 10.13 31.00 -1.31
C GLU A 5 9.12 29.90 -0.97
N LEU A 6 7.84 30.26 -0.77
CA LEU A 6 6.75 29.29 -0.56
C LEU A 6 6.55 28.35 -1.77
N GLY A 7 6.63 28.89 -2.99
CA GLY A 7 6.51 28.10 -4.22
C GLY A 7 7.65 27.10 -4.41
N LEU A 8 8.89 27.51 -4.12
CA LEU A 8 10.07 26.64 -4.20
C LEU A 8 10.04 25.52 -3.14
N VAL A 9 9.61 25.83 -1.92
CA VAL A 9 9.47 24.84 -0.85
C VAL A 9 8.40 23.81 -1.22
N ALA A 10 7.25 24.22 -1.74
CA ALA A 10 6.21 23.30 -2.23
C ALA A 10 6.71 22.43 -3.39
N ALA A 11 7.41 23.02 -4.36
CA ALA A 11 8.00 22.30 -5.50
C ALA A 11 9.04 21.25 -5.08
N LYS A 12 9.73 21.46 -3.96
CA LYS A 12 10.71 20.51 -3.41
C LYS A 12 10.07 19.23 -2.87
N PHE A 13 8.84 19.32 -2.36
CA PHE A 13 8.11 18.18 -1.80
C PHE A 13 7.30 17.40 -2.84
N LEU A 14 6.97 18.02 -3.98
CA LEU A 14 6.28 17.38 -5.11
C LEU A 14 6.90 16.03 -5.56
N PRO A 15 8.21 15.91 -5.83
CA PRO A 15 8.80 14.63 -6.23
C PRO A 15 8.75 13.56 -5.13
N LEU A 16 8.89 13.96 -3.86
CA LEU A 16 8.75 13.05 -2.72
C LEU A 16 7.33 12.48 -2.65
N PHE A 17 6.32 13.31 -2.91
CA PHE A 17 4.93 12.90 -2.93
C PHE A 17 4.64 11.89 -4.03
N ILE A 18 5.19 12.10 -5.24
CA ILE A 18 5.05 11.17 -6.38
C ILE A 18 5.66 9.81 -6.04
N ILE A 19 6.86 9.80 -5.44
CA ILE A 19 7.51 8.56 -4.99
C ILE A 19 6.65 7.82 -3.95
N LEU A 20 6.09 8.54 -2.97
CA LEU A 20 5.23 7.95 -1.94
C LEU A 20 3.94 7.35 -2.52
N ILE A 21 3.35 8.00 -3.52
CA ILE A 21 2.16 7.49 -4.23
C ILE A 21 2.52 6.22 -4.99
N ILE A 22 3.59 6.23 -5.79
CA ILE A 22 4.03 5.07 -6.57
C ILE A 22 4.34 3.90 -5.63
N TRP A 23 5.12 4.16 -4.58
CA TRP A 23 5.45 3.18 -3.55
C TRP A 23 4.18 2.56 -2.94
N SER A 24 3.27 3.40 -2.41
CA SER A 24 2.01 2.90 -1.82
C SER A 24 1.15 2.13 -2.81
N THR A 25 1.10 2.55 -4.07
CA THR A 25 0.29 1.92 -5.12
C THR A 25 0.84 0.54 -5.49
N ILE A 26 2.16 0.38 -5.57
CA ILE A 26 2.80 -0.92 -5.82
C ILE A 26 2.46 -1.90 -4.70
N TRP A 27 2.63 -1.50 -3.43
CA TRP A 27 2.29 -2.37 -2.28
C TRP A 27 0.79 -2.70 -2.22
N LYS A 28 -0.10 -1.73 -2.52
CA LYS A 28 -1.54 -1.96 -2.62
C LYS A 28 -1.88 -2.95 -3.73
N GLY A 29 -1.31 -2.79 -4.93
CA GLY A 29 -1.56 -3.64 -6.08
C GLY A 29 -1.15 -5.09 -5.85
N ILE A 30 0.05 -5.32 -5.31
CA ILE A 30 0.55 -6.67 -4.98
C ILE A 30 -0.37 -7.36 -3.97
N ALA A 31 -0.86 -6.62 -2.98
CA ALA A 31 -1.70 -7.18 -1.95
C ALA A 31 -3.13 -7.45 -2.41
N LEU A 32 -3.70 -6.57 -3.24
CA LEU A 32 -4.98 -6.81 -3.90
C LEU A 32 -4.91 -8.06 -4.80
N TRP A 33 -3.85 -8.18 -5.61
CA TRP A 33 -3.61 -9.34 -6.47
C TRP A 33 -3.54 -10.63 -5.66
N LYS A 34 -2.80 -10.63 -4.55
CA LYS A 34 -2.66 -11.81 -3.70
C LYS A 34 -3.94 -12.14 -2.93
N ALA A 35 -4.69 -11.15 -2.46
CA ALA A 35 -5.98 -11.34 -1.80
C ALA A 35 -7.04 -11.91 -2.75
N GLY A 36 -7.11 -11.38 -3.98
CA GLY A 36 -7.98 -11.89 -5.04
C GLY A 36 -7.62 -13.33 -5.44
N LYS A 37 -6.32 -13.63 -5.63
CA LYS A 37 -5.85 -14.99 -5.96
C LYS A 37 -6.23 -16.04 -4.90
N ASN A 38 -6.24 -15.65 -3.62
CA ASN A 38 -6.59 -16.54 -2.50
C ASN A 38 -8.10 -16.53 -2.16
N HIS A 39 -8.97 -15.90 -2.97
CA HIS A 39 -10.42 -15.77 -2.72
C HIS A 39 -10.78 -15.15 -1.35
N ASN A 40 -9.86 -14.43 -0.72
CA ASN A 40 -10.10 -13.77 0.58
C ASN A 40 -10.65 -12.36 0.36
N LEU A 41 -11.94 -12.30 0.02
CA LEU A 41 -12.68 -11.06 -0.22
C LEU A 41 -12.65 -10.09 0.98
N VAL A 42 -12.64 -10.61 2.22
CA VAL A 42 -12.55 -9.80 3.43
C VAL A 42 -11.28 -8.93 3.42
N TRP A 43 -10.14 -9.51 3.06
CA TRP A 43 -8.87 -8.78 3.02
C TRP A 43 -8.75 -7.86 1.79
N PHE A 44 -9.38 -8.23 0.68
CA PHE A 44 -9.49 -7.35 -0.49
C PHE A 44 -10.23 -6.06 -0.13
N VAL A 45 -11.39 -6.16 0.54
CA VAL A 45 -12.19 -5.00 0.96
C VAL A 45 -11.45 -4.18 2.01
N PHE A 46 -10.78 -4.81 2.98
CA PHE A 46 -10.00 -4.07 3.98
C PHE A 46 -8.85 -3.26 3.37
N ILE A 47 -8.09 -3.82 2.42
CA ILE A 47 -6.98 -3.10 1.75
C ILE A 47 -7.52 -2.01 0.82
N PHE A 48 -8.70 -2.22 0.24
CA PHE A 48 -9.36 -1.24 -0.61
C PHE A 48 -9.88 -0.03 0.20
N VAL A 49 -10.50 -0.30 1.35
CA VAL A 49 -11.11 0.73 2.21
C VAL A 49 -10.08 1.44 3.08
N LEU A 50 -9.07 0.75 3.60
CA LEU A 50 -8.04 1.36 4.46
C LEU A 50 -6.86 1.87 3.64
N ASN A 51 -6.72 3.20 3.55
CA ASN A 51 -5.57 3.90 2.97
C ASN A 51 -4.32 3.90 3.89
N THR A 52 -4.05 2.80 4.59
CA THR A 52 -2.78 2.66 5.32
C THR A 52 -1.65 2.48 4.30
N ALA A 53 -0.64 3.35 4.33
CA ALA A 53 0.49 3.46 3.39
C ALA A 53 1.32 2.17 3.20
N GLY A 54 0.72 1.10 2.67
CA GLY A 54 1.37 -0.19 2.42
C GLY A 54 1.61 -1.09 3.65
N ILE A 55 1.37 -0.61 4.89
CA ILE A 55 1.71 -1.38 6.11
C ILE A 55 0.76 -2.57 6.35
N LEU A 56 -0.55 -2.34 6.21
CA LEU A 56 -1.60 -3.33 6.43
C LEU A 56 -1.50 -4.52 5.44
N PRO A 57 -1.23 -4.28 4.14
CA PRO A 57 -1.01 -5.41 3.23
C PRO A 57 0.25 -6.24 3.52
N LEU A 58 1.32 -5.64 4.05
CA LEU A 58 2.53 -6.38 4.41
C LEU A 58 2.25 -7.39 5.54
N ILE A 59 1.46 -6.98 6.54
CA ILE A 59 1.02 -7.83 7.65
C ILE A 59 0.18 -9.00 7.11
N TYR A 60 -0.72 -8.77 6.16
CA TYR A 60 -1.52 -9.84 5.56
C TYR A 60 -0.65 -10.89 4.86
N VAL A 61 0.31 -10.44 4.04
CA VAL A 61 1.21 -11.33 3.30
C VAL A 61 2.04 -12.19 4.26
N LEU A 62 2.54 -11.62 5.36
CA LEU A 62 3.34 -12.33 6.36
C LEU A 62 2.51 -13.31 7.19
N PHE A 63 1.30 -12.91 7.61
CA PHE A 63 0.46 -13.74 8.48
C PHE A 63 -0.24 -14.87 7.72
N PHE A 64 -0.67 -14.62 6.47
CA PHE A 64 -1.40 -15.59 5.66
C PHE A 64 -0.48 -16.58 4.91
N SER A 65 0.84 -16.34 4.88
CA SER A 65 1.81 -17.28 4.30
C SER A 65 1.93 -18.62 5.06
N LYS A 66 1.40 -18.72 6.29
CA LYS A 66 1.60 -19.91 7.16
C LYS A 66 0.51 -20.98 7.16
N LYS A 67 -0.60 -20.86 6.42
CA LYS A 67 -1.63 -21.93 6.38
C LYS A 67 -1.64 -22.73 5.08
N LYS A 68 -0.60 -23.53 4.87
CA LYS A 68 -0.76 -24.91 4.37
C LYS A 68 -0.33 -25.87 5.48
N GLY A 69 -1.08 -25.85 6.58
CA GLY A 69 -1.07 -26.94 7.53
C GLY A 69 -1.53 -28.19 6.79
N LYS A 70 -0.65 -29.19 6.72
CA LYS A 70 -0.89 -30.51 6.14
C LYS A 70 -2.28 -31.03 6.55
N LYS A 71 -3.15 -31.30 5.58
CA LYS A 71 -4.24 -32.25 5.83
C LYS A 71 -3.61 -33.64 5.81
N LYS A 72 -3.63 -34.28 6.97
CA LYS A 72 -3.50 -35.73 7.12
C LYS A 72 -4.71 -36.39 6.49
#